data_AF-A0A077XWK5-F1
#
_entry.id   AF-A0A077XWK5-F1
#
_cell.length_a   1.000
_cell.length_b   1.000
_cell.length_c   1.000
_cell.angle_alpha   90.00
_cell.angle_beta   90.00
_cell.angle_gamma   90.00
#
_symmetry.space_group_name_H-M   'P 1'
#
loop_
_entity.id
_entity.type
_entity.pdbx_description
1 polymer ?
#
loop_
_entity_poly.entity_id
_entity_poly.type
_entity_poly.pdbx_seq_one_letter_code
_entity_poly.pdbx_strand_id
1 'polypeptide(L)'
;MKNSFNSIFIVFALIGALVALTTNSFAKDKKIKNTNPITVIDSYIQITTEGNTEGIQHLFSKDFKWTQSSNAKTKTYNKSDLITYLKSNKGLIQNCNTNYSIVEKNDNCVIARIEMKYDTFTKIECITLCNENQEWKINQIIESYK
;
A
#
# COMPACT_ATOMS: atom_id res chain seq x y z
N MET A 1 3.86 31.43 -53.45
CA MET A 1 3.43 30.30 -52.58
C MET A 1 4.52 30.04 -51.56
N LYS A 2 4.22 30.32 -50.29
CA LYS A 2 5.06 30.04 -49.11
C LYS A 2 4.86 28.57 -48.73
N ASN A 3 5.86 27.72 -48.95
CA ASN A 3 5.83 26.30 -48.53
C ASN A 3 7.14 26.03 -47.76
N SER A 4 7.18 26.26 -46.45
CA SER A 4 6.80 25.32 -45.36
C SER A 4 7.64 24.05 -45.23
N PHE A 5 8.97 24.10 -45.45
CA PHE A 5 9.82 22.92 -45.24
C PHE A 5 11.00 23.08 -44.25
N ASN A 6 11.16 24.25 -43.63
CA ASN A 6 12.24 24.47 -42.63
C ASN A 6 11.79 24.47 -41.16
N SER A 7 10.54 24.09 -40.85
CA SER A 7 10.03 24.09 -39.47
C SER A 7 9.92 22.70 -38.80
N ILE A 8 10.34 21.62 -39.46
CA ILE A 8 10.19 20.26 -38.91
C ILE A 8 11.48 19.72 -38.26
N PHE A 9 12.65 20.30 -38.54
CA PHE A 9 13.93 19.82 -37.97
C PHE A 9 14.44 20.58 -36.74
N ILE A 10 13.78 21.67 -36.32
CA ILE A 10 14.19 22.45 -35.12
C ILE A 10 13.42 22.04 -33.85
N VAL A 11 12.31 21.30 -33.98
CA VAL A 11 11.52 20.86 -32.81
C VAL A 11 12.05 19.57 -32.16
N PHE A 12 12.94 18.82 -32.83
CA PHE A 12 13.54 17.61 -32.25
C PHE A 12 14.87 17.83 -31.51
N ALA A 13 15.42 19.04 -31.52
CA ALA A 13 16.71 19.34 -30.89
C ALA A 13 16.60 19.90 -29.44
N LEU A 14 15.41 19.89 -28.84
CA LEU A 14 15.17 20.43 -27.48
C LEU A 14 14.52 19.43 -26.50
N ILE A 15 14.34 18.16 -26.89
CA ILE A 15 13.91 17.08 -25.97
C ILE A 15 15.08 16.11 -25.79
N GLY A 16 16.19 16.66 -25.30
CA GLY A 16 17.34 15.92 -24.80
C GLY A 16 17.64 16.35 -23.36
N ALA A 17 16.59 16.67 -22.60
CA ALA A 17 16.70 16.94 -21.18
C ALA A 17 17.07 15.65 -20.47
N LEU A 18 18.38 15.43 -20.33
CA LEU A 18 19.03 14.92 -19.12
C LEU A 18 18.14 14.04 -18.25
N VAL A 19 17.88 12.80 -18.69
CA VAL A 19 17.56 11.74 -17.73
C VAL A 19 18.89 11.33 -17.11
N ALA A 20 19.40 12.18 -16.21
CA ALA A 20 20.30 11.69 -15.20
C ALA A 20 19.52 10.59 -14.48
N LEU A 21 19.87 9.34 -14.75
CA LEU A 21 19.53 8.23 -13.88
C LEU A 21 20.08 8.60 -12.51
N THR A 22 19.23 9.18 -11.66
CA THR A 22 19.49 9.25 -10.24
C THR A 22 19.46 7.81 -9.76
N THR A 23 20.61 7.15 -9.82
CA THR A 23 20.86 5.96 -9.01
C THR A 23 20.64 6.42 -7.59
N ASN A 24 19.46 6.13 -7.03
CA ASN A 24 19.22 6.29 -5.60
C ASN A 24 20.27 5.44 -4.91
N SER A 25 21.32 6.10 -4.42
CA SER A 25 22.27 5.50 -3.49
C SER A 25 21.44 5.09 -2.29
N PHE A 26 21.26 3.79 -2.08
CA PHE A 26 20.65 3.28 -0.86
C PHE A 26 21.59 3.60 0.30
N ALA A 27 21.39 4.77 0.88
CA ALA A 27 22.00 5.15 2.13
C ALA A 27 21.54 4.16 3.20
N LYS A 28 22.51 3.39 3.72
CA LYS A 28 22.48 2.60 4.96
C LYS A 28 21.22 2.85 5.82
N ASP A 29 20.30 1.88 5.76
CA ASP A 29 19.01 1.75 6.47
C ASP A 29 18.77 2.76 7.61
N LYS A 30 18.39 3.99 7.26
CA LYS A 30 17.70 4.85 8.23
C LYS A 30 16.29 4.28 8.33
N LYS A 31 16.03 3.47 9.36
CA LYS A 31 14.71 2.88 9.64
C LYS A 31 13.64 3.98 9.54
N ILE A 32 12.90 3.98 8.43
CA ILE A 32 11.85 4.98 8.18
C ILE A 32 10.73 4.68 9.18
N LYS A 33 10.57 5.56 10.17
CA LYS A 33 9.49 5.46 11.14
C LYS A 33 8.21 6.00 10.53
N ASN A 34 7.14 5.23 10.59
CA ASN A 34 5.81 5.69 10.20
C ASN A 34 5.23 6.58 11.30
N THR A 35 5.30 7.91 11.15
CA THR A 35 4.79 8.86 12.15
C THR A 35 3.33 9.25 11.93
N ASN A 36 2.75 8.92 10.79
CA ASN A 36 1.37 9.23 10.41
C ASN A 36 0.58 7.94 10.11
N PRO A 37 -0.55 7.67 10.79
CA PRO A 37 -1.34 6.47 10.55
C PRO A 37 -1.92 6.41 9.13
N ILE A 38 -2.20 7.56 8.51
CA ILE A 38 -2.74 7.62 7.14
C ILE A 38 -1.75 7.04 6.14
N THR A 39 -0.46 7.39 6.27
CA THR A 39 0.60 6.84 5.41
C THR A 39 0.74 5.32 5.55
N VAL A 40 0.48 4.77 6.75
CA VAL A 40 0.49 3.31 6.98
C VAL A 40 -0.69 2.63 6.28
N ILE A 41 -1.88 3.24 6.32
CA ILE A 41 -3.08 2.76 5.61
C ILE A 41 -2.82 2.78 4.09
N ASP A 42 -2.32 3.89 3.55
CA ASP A 42 -2.05 4.04 2.12
C ASP A 42 -0.99 3.02 1.66
N SER A 43 0.09 2.84 2.44
CA SER A 43 1.13 1.85 2.14
C SER A 43 0.58 0.43 2.13
N TYR A 44 -0.29 0.10 3.10
CA TYR A 44 -0.96 -1.20 3.15
C TYR A 44 -1.86 -1.43 1.94
N ILE A 45 -2.63 -0.41 1.52
CA ILE A 45 -3.46 -0.48 0.31
C ILE A 45 -2.58 -0.72 -0.92
N GLN A 46 -1.49 0.03 -1.11
CA GLN A 46 -0.57 -0.18 -2.25
C GLN A 46 0.05 -1.58 -2.25
N ILE A 47 0.48 -2.10 -1.10
CA ILE A 47 1.01 -3.47 -1.01
C ILE A 47 -0.03 -4.51 -1.42
N THR A 48 -1.28 -4.35 -0.97
CA THR A 48 -2.34 -5.35 -1.17
C THR A 48 -3.04 -5.25 -2.51
N THR A 49 -3.07 -4.06 -3.12
CA THR A 49 -3.73 -3.80 -4.41
C THR A 49 -2.79 -3.73 -5.59
N GLU A 50 -1.56 -3.23 -5.41
CA GLU A 50 -0.60 -2.99 -6.50
C GLU A 50 0.61 -3.93 -6.40
N GLY A 51 0.69 -4.75 -5.34
CA GLY A 51 1.79 -5.69 -5.13
C GLY A 51 3.13 -4.99 -4.85
N ASN A 52 3.10 -3.71 -4.42
CA ASN A 52 4.30 -2.96 -4.06
C ASN A 52 4.81 -3.38 -2.68
N THR A 53 5.60 -4.45 -2.60
CA THR A 53 6.04 -5.03 -1.31
C THR A 53 7.14 -4.23 -0.59
N GLU A 54 7.45 -3.00 -1.01
CA GLU A 54 8.45 -2.15 -0.35
C GLU A 54 8.02 -1.82 1.09
N GLY A 55 8.96 -1.81 2.04
CA GLY A 55 8.68 -1.43 3.43
C GLY A 55 7.78 -2.39 4.23
N ILE A 56 7.27 -3.48 3.64
CA ILE A 56 6.27 -4.38 4.24
C ILE A 56 6.63 -4.90 5.65
N GLN A 57 7.92 -5.09 5.93
CA GLN A 57 8.41 -5.59 7.23
C GLN A 57 8.08 -4.63 8.39
N HIS A 58 7.92 -3.35 8.10
CA HIS A 58 7.76 -2.26 9.07
C HIS A 58 6.30 -1.87 9.35
N LEU A 59 5.34 -2.38 8.57
CA LEU A 59 3.93 -1.99 8.71
C LEU A 59 3.20 -2.70 9.84
N PHE A 60 3.63 -3.90 10.22
CA PHE A 60 2.90 -4.75 11.17
C PHE A 60 3.60 -4.82 12.53
N SER A 61 2.82 -4.76 13.61
CA SER A 61 3.31 -4.95 14.98
C SER A 61 3.85 -6.38 15.19
N LYS A 62 4.54 -6.60 16.31
CA LYS A 62 5.09 -7.94 16.63
C LYS A 62 3.98 -8.96 16.92
N ASP A 63 2.90 -8.51 17.55
CA ASP A 63 1.74 -9.28 17.99
C ASP A 63 0.57 -9.26 16.98
N PHE A 64 0.85 -8.85 15.75
CA PHE A 64 -0.13 -8.69 14.69
C PHE A 64 -0.99 -9.95 14.45
N LYS A 65 -2.29 -9.76 14.21
CA LYS A 65 -3.25 -10.81 13.86
C LYS A 65 -4.06 -10.46 12.61
N TRP A 66 -4.07 -11.35 11.63
CA TRP A 66 -4.97 -11.29 10.49
C TRP A 66 -6.04 -12.36 10.62
N THR A 67 -7.29 -11.94 10.73
CA THR A 67 -8.43 -12.83 10.88
C THR A 67 -9.30 -12.76 9.64
N GLN A 68 -9.45 -13.89 8.96
CA GLN A 68 -10.38 -14.03 7.84
C GLN A 68 -11.68 -14.68 8.34
N SER A 69 -12.81 -14.02 8.08
CA SER A 69 -14.14 -14.54 8.37
C SER A 69 -14.89 -14.81 7.06
N SER A 70 -15.15 -16.08 6.77
CA SER A 70 -15.93 -16.50 5.60
C SER A 70 -16.78 -17.72 5.94
N ASN A 71 -18.01 -17.78 5.43
CA ASN A 71 -18.91 -18.93 5.56
C ASN A 71 -19.04 -19.47 7.01
N ALA A 72 -19.22 -18.56 7.99
CA ALA A 72 -19.29 -18.87 9.42
C ALA A 72 -18.06 -19.56 10.04
N LYS A 73 -16.93 -19.58 9.32
CA LYS A 73 -15.63 -20.03 9.83
C LYS A 73 -14.70 -18.84 9.96
N THR A 74 -13.86 -18.91 10.99
CA THR A 74 -12.86 -17.90 11.26
C THR A 74 -11.50 -18.57 11.33
N LYS A 75 -10.52 -18.01 10.62
CA LYS A 75 -9.13 -18.45 10.71
C LYS A 75 -8.24 -17.23 10.95
N THR A 76 -7.31 -17.38 11.88
CA THR A 76 -6.37 -16.32 12.25
C THR A 76 -4.96 -16.73 11.89
N TYR A 77 -4.22 -15.78 11.33
CA TYR A 77 -2.86 -15.90 10.85
C TYR A 77 -1.98 -14.87 11.55
N ASN A 78 -0.69 -15.18 11.66
CA ASN A 78 0.29 -14.29 12.27
C ASN A 78 0.95 -13.36 11.22
N LYS A 79 1.87 -12.51 11.68
CA LYS A 79 2.65 -11.61 10.83
C LYS A 79 3.44 -12.33 9.73
N SER A 80 4.12 -13.44 10.04
CA SER A 80 4.94 -14.14 9.05
C SER A 80 4.10 -14.76 7.93
N ASP A 81 2.91 -15.26 8.26
CA ASP A 81 1.97 -15.81 7.28
C ASP A 81 1.54 -14.73 6.28
N LEU A 82 1.10 -13.57 6.79
CA LEU A 82 0.67 -12.44 5.96
C LEU A 82 1.82 -11.91 5.11
N ILE A 83 3.01 -11.69 5.69
CA ILE A 83 4.16 -11.17 4.92
C ILE A 83 4.56 -12.16 3.82
N THR A 84 4.52 -13.45 4.09
CA THR A 84 4.81 -14.49 3.09
C THR A 84 3.80 -14.44 1.96
N TYR A 85 2.51 -14.37 2.29
CA TYR A 85 1.42 -14.23 1.32
C TYR A 85 1.59 -12.97 0.44
N LEU A 86 1.80 -11.80 1.04
CA LEU A 86 1.95 -10.55 0.29
C LEU A 86 3.19 -10.55 -0.60
N LYS A 87 4.30 -11.14 -0.14
CA LYS A 87 5.51 -11.33 -0.97
C LYS A 87 5.28 -12.28 -2.14
N SER A 88 4.50 -13.35 -1.96
CA SER A 88 4.14 -14.24 -3.08
C SER A 88 3.28 -13.56 -4.14
N ASN A 89 2.61 -12.46 -3.78
CA ASN A 89 1.79 -11.65 -4.69
C ASN A 89 2.53 -10.39 -5.19
N LYS A 90 3.85 -10.32 -5.07
CA LYS A 90 4.62 -9.15 -5.52
C LYS A 90 4.35 -8.86 -7.00
N GLY A 91 4.03 -7.60 -7.31
CA GLY A 91 3.71 -7.12 -8.65
C GLY A 91 2.33 -7.51 -9.18
N LEU A 92 1.52 -8.24 -8.40
CA LEU A 92 0.13 -8.51 -8.75
C LEU A 92 -0.71 -7.25 -8.52
N ILE A 93 -1.32 -6.75 -9.58
CA ILE A 93 -2.28 -5.66 -9.52
C ILE A 93 -3.69 -6.25 -9.45
N GLN A 94 -4.39 -5.98 -8.36
CA GLN A 94 -5.78 -6.38 -8.13
C GLN A 94 -6.70 -5.55 -9.04
N ASN A 95 -7.63 -6.22 -9.72
CA ASN A 95 -8.68 -5.54 -10.47
C ASN A 95 -9.85 -5.16 -9.53
N CYS A 96 -9.61 -4.23 -8.61
CA CYS A 96 -10.62 -3.70 -7.72
C CYS A 96 -10.57 -2.18 -7.62
N ASN A 97 -11.72 -1.57 -7.35
CA ASN A 97 -11.76 -0.18 -6.89
C ASN A 97 -11.65 -0.17 -5.36
N THR A 98 -10.64 0.52 -4.84
CA THR A 98 -10.36 0.56 -3.40
C THR A 98 -10.69 1.93 -2.83
N ASN A 99 -11.43 1.95 -1.73
CA ASN A 99 -11.62 3.12 -0.88
C ASN A 99 -11.36 2.76 0.59
N TYR A 100 -11.21 3.77 1.43
CA TYR A 100 -11.23 3.56 2.88
C TYR A 100 -11.91 4.73 3.60
N SER A 101 -12.36 4.44 4.81
CA SER A 101 -12.91 5.42 5.75
C SER A 101 -12.33 5.18 7.14
N ILE A 102 -12.06 6.25 7.88
CA ILE A 102 -11.71 6.16 9.29
C ILE A 102 -13.00 5.90 10.09
N VAL A 103 -13.01 4.80 10.84
CA VAL A 103 -14.13 4.42 11.72
C VAL A 103 -13.98 5.08 13.08
N GLU A 104 -12.77 5.06 13.63
CA GLU A 104 -12.44 5.62 14.93
C GLU A 104 -10.99 6.12 14.92
N LYS A 105 -10.72 7.24 15.60
CA LYS A 105 -9.37 7.77 15.75
C LYS A 105 -9.21 8.43 17.12
N ASN A 106 -8.20 7.99 17.84
CA ASN A 106 -7.69 8.68 19.02
C ASN A 106 -6.16 8.83 18.92
N ASP A 107 -5.53 9.34 19.98
CA ASP A 107 -4.10 9.63 20.00
C ASP A 107 -3.22 8.39 19.86
N ASN A 108 -3.73 7.22 20.26
CA ASN A 108 -2.95 5.99 20.37
C ASN A 108 -3.31 4.96 19.31
N CYS A 109 -4.53 4.95 18.81
CA CYS A 109 -5.00 3.97 17.83
C CYS A 109 -5.98 4.58 16.81
N VAL A 110 -5.98 4.00 15.61
CA VAL A 110 -6.89 4.28 14.51
C VAL A 110 -7.53 2.97 14.08
N ILE A 111 -8.83 3.00 13.83
CA ILE A 111 -9.56 1.94 13.15
C ILE A 111 -10.00 2.48 11.80
N ALA A 112 -9.63 1.79 10.72
CA ALA A 112 -10.04 2.11 9.38
C ALA A 112 -10.78 0.93 8.75
N ARG A 113 -11.77 1.24 7.92
CA ARG A 113 -12.49 0.29 7.09
C ARG A 113 -12.04 0.50 5.66
N ILE A 114 -11.50 -0.53 5.04
CA ILE A 114 -11.10 -0.57 3.64
C ILE A 114 -12.11 -1.42 2.88
N GLU A 115 -12.60 -0.91 1.75
CA GLU A 115 -13.45 -1.67 0.84
C GLU A 115 -12.76 -1.82 -0.51
N MET A 116 -12.59 -3.07 -0.94
CA MET A 116 -12.02 -3.45 -2.23
C MET A 116 -13.14 -4.06 -3.05
N LYS A 117 -13.70 -3.26 -3.97
CA LYS A 117 -14.84 -3.65 -4.80
C LYS A 117 -14.35 -4.32 -6.07
N TYR A 118 -14.63 -5.61 -6.20
CA TYR A 118 -14.44 -6.41 -7.41
C TYR A 118 -15.76 -6.50 -8.18
N ASP A 119 -15.72 -7.08 -9.38
CA ASP A 119 -16.90 -7.21 -10.25
C ASP A 119 -18.05 -8.00 -9.60
N THR A 120 -17.72 -9.02 -8.80
CA THR A 120 -18.71 -9.98 -8.26
C THR A 120 -18.84 -9.96 -6.74
N PHE A 121 -17.92 -9.33 -6.02
CA PHE A 121 -17.92 -9.27 -4.57
C PHE A 121 -17.17 -8.03 -4.05
N THR A 122 -17.36 -7.71 -2.77
CA THR A 122 -16.55 -6.69 -2.08
C THR A 122 -15.80 -7.35 -0.93
N LYS A 123 -14.46 -7.24 -0.95
CA LYS A 123 -13.65 -7.57 0.22
C LYS A 123 -13.63 -6.37 1.15
N ILE A 124 -13.92 -6.60 2.42
CA ILE A 124 -13.97 -5.59 3.47
C ILE A 124 -12.90 -5.94 4.50
N GLU A 125 -12.04 -4.98 4.80
CA GLU A 125 -11.01 -5.12 5.81
C GLU A 125 -11.15 -4.03 6.87
N CYS A 126 -11.41 -4.42 8.10
CA CYS A 126 -11.34 -3.52 9.25
C CYS A 126 -9.94 -3.66 9.86
N ILE A 127 -9.13 -2.61 9.71
CA ILE A 127 -7.75 -2.59 10.18
C ILE A 127 -7.63 -1.71 11.42
N THR A 128 -6.88 -2.19 12.41
CA THR A 128 -6.50 -1.42 13.59
C THR A 128 -5.01 -1.15 13.53
N LEU A 129 -4.64 0.11 13.71
CA LEU A 129 -3.26 0.55 13.82
C LEU A 129 -3.07 1.28 15.14
N CYS A 130 -1.97 1.03 15.84
CA CYS A 130 -1.65 1.74 17.07
C CYS A 130 -0.23 2.32 17.01
N ASN A 131 -0.03 3.39 17.77
CA ASN A 131 1.26 4.04 17.93
C ASN A 131 2.12 3.25 18.94
N GLU A 132 3.21 2.68 18.46
CA GLU A 132 4.21 2.01 19.29
C GLU A 132 5.50 2.83 19.28
N ASN A 133 5.81 3.53 20.37
CA ASN A 133 7.05 4.31 20.49
C ASN A 133 7.25 5.30 19.33
N GLN A 134 6.20 6.04 18.98
CA GLN A 134 6.15 7.02 17.88
C GLN A 134 6.23 6.39 16.47
N GLU A 135 5.91 5.10 16.35
CA GLU A 135 5.84 4.36 15.09
C GLU A 135 4.46 3.70 14.98
N TRP A 136 3.65 4.12 14.00
CA TRP A 136 2.35 3.53 13.73
C TRP A 136 2.50 2.19 13.02
N LYS A 137 1.80 1.17 13.55
CA LYS A 137 1.78 -0.18 12.98
C LYS A 137 0.39 -0.77 13.04
N ILE A 138 0.06 -1.57 12.03
CA ILE A 138 -1.12 -2.41 12.01
C ILE A 138 -0.91 -3.55 13.00
N ASN A 139 -1.83 -3.70 13.96
CA ASN A 139 -1.85 -4.82 14.90
C ASN A 139 -2.97 -5.82 14.62
N GLN A 140 -4.01 -5.42 13.88
CA GLN A 140 -5.11 -6.31 13.54
C GLN A 140 -5.69 -6.00 12.17
N ILE A 141 -6.03 -7.05 11.43
CA ILE A 141 -6.89 -7.00 10.23
C ILE A 141 -8.01 -8.01 10.44
N ILE A 142 -9.26 -7.56 10.33
CA ILE A 142 -10.43 -8.44 10.21
C ILE A 142 -10.94 -8.33 8.78
N GLU A 143 -10.80 -9.41 8.03
CA GLU A 143 -11.21 -9.52 6.64
C GLU A 143 -12.55 -10.27 6.54
N SER A 144 -13.44 -9.74 5.71
CA SER A 144 -14.74 -10.33 5.41
C SER A 144 -15.14 -10.02 3.96
N TYR A 145 -16.21 -10.65 3.50
CA TYR A 145 -16.69 -10.55 2.13
C TYR A 145 -18.18 -10.22 2.12
N LYS A 146 -18.60 -9.39 1.16
CA LYS A 146 -19.98 -9.03 0.87
C LYS A 146 -20.30 -9.34 -0.58
#